data_AF-A0ABD5QTS4-F1
#
_entry.id   AF-A0ABD5QTS4-F1
#
_cell.length_a   1.000
_cell.length_b   1.000
_cell.length_c   1.000
_cell.angle_alpha   90.00
_cell.angle_beta   90.00
_cell.angle_gamma   90.00
#
_symmetry.space_group_name_H-M   'P 1'
#
loop_
_entity.id
_entity.type
_entity.pdbx_description
1 polymer ?
#
loop_
_entity_poly.entity_id
_entity_poly.type
_entity_poly.pdbx_seq_one_letter_code
_entity_poly.pdbx_strand_id
1 'polypeptide(L)'
;MALELELDDEEEDPEFIYGDIVHDAEADEPIALVVVNIPGLELDEWEFEDGETLADKTPKYPDDDEIIVVTPLDVLEQHIPRWGDREAAIPLEELVEEEIPFAPFPSLQLVRVEDSHLRD
;
A
#
# COMPACT_ATOMS: atom_id res chain seq x y z
N MET A 1 10.10 -31.37 31.27
CA MET A 1 8.96 -31.03 30.40
C MET A 1 9.36 -29.75 29.69
N ALA A 2 9.46 -29.81 28.36
CA ALA A 2 9.72 -28.65 27.53
C ALA A 2 8.47 -27.76 27.54
N LEU A 3 8.65 -26.46 27.73
CA LEU A 3 7.61 -25.47 27.46
C LEU A 3 7.81 -25.09 25.99
N GLU A 4 7.00 -25.69 25.11
CA GLU A 4 6.78 -25.19 23.77
C GLU A 4 5.98 -23.89 23.95
N LEU A 5 6.66 -22.74 23.83
CA LEU A 5 5.99 -21.46 23.69
C LEU A 5 5.30 -21.50 22.33
N GLU A 6 4.02 -21.85 22.35
CA GLU A 6 3.09 -21.56 21.26
C GLU A 6 3.15 -20.04 21.08
N LEU A 7 3.86 -19.60 20.03
CA LEU A 7 3.80 -18.24 19.56
C LEU A 7 2.38 -18.09 19.02
N ASP A 8 1.50 -17.55 19.84
CA ASP A 8 0.32 -16.85 19.36
C ASP A 8 0.86 -15.65 18.58
N ASP A 9 1.22 -15.90 17.31
CA ASP A 9 1.21 -14.87 16.28
C ASP A 9 -0.26 -14.44 16.22
N GLU A 10 -0.65 -13.51 17.10
CA GLU A 10 -1.81 -12.69 16.83
C GLU A 10 -1.42 -11.92 15.56
N GLU A 11 -1.65 -12.52 14.39
CA GLU A 11 -1.55 -11.87 13.09
C GLU A 11 -2.53 -10.70 13.17
N GLU A 12 -2.07 -9.54 13.65
CA GLU A 12 -2.83 -8.30 13.60
C GLU A 12 -3.18 -8.12 12.12
N ASP A 13 -4.48 -8.18 11.80
CA ASP A 13 -4.94 -8.03 10.42
C ASP A 13 -4.23 -6.82 9.81
N PRO A 14 -3.55 -6.97 8.67
CA PRO A 14 -2.77 -5.89 8.09
C PRO A 14 -3.63 -4.63 7.96
N GLU A 15 -3.07 -3.47 8.32
CA GLU A 15 -3.83 -2.22 8.40
C GLU A 15 -4.48 -1.87 7.05
N PHE A 16 -3.75 -2.18 5.97
CA PHE A 16 -4.17 -2.06 4.59
C PHE A 16 -4.06 -3.40 3.89
N ILE A 17 -4.97 -3.66 2.95
CA ILE A 17 -4.88 -4.78 2.01
C ILE A 17 -5.19 -4.31 0.60
N TYR A 18 -4.87 -5.16 -0.38
CA TYR A 18 -5.25 -4.92 -1.77
C TYR A 18 -6.74 -4.61 -1.88
N GLY A 19 -7.07 -3.53 -2.60
CA GLY A 19 -8.44 -3.10 -2.86
C GLY A 19 -9.00 -2.10 -1.84
N ASP A 20 -8.29 -1.81 -0.73
CA ASP A 20 -8.71 -0.73 0.17
C ASP A 20 -8.64 0.61 -0.57
N ILE A 21 -9.68 1.44 -0.40
CA ILE A 21 -9.68 2.81 -0.91
C ILE A 21 -9.19 3.72 0.21
N VAL A 22 -8.14 4.47 -0.10
CA VAL A 22 -7.43 5.35 0.82
C VAL A 22 -7.32 6.75 0.24
N HIS A 23 -7.18 7.74 1.11
CA HIS A 23 -6.83 9.10 0.73
C HIS A 23 -5.53 9.49 1.41
N ASP A 24 -4.74 10.34 0.74
CA ASP A 24 -3.62 11.02 1.38
C ASP A 24 -4.14 12.05 2.39
N ALA A 25 -3.79 11.87 3.66
CA ALA A 25 -4.20 12.77 4.75
C ALA A 25 -3.64 14.19 4.59
N GLU A 26 -2.56 14.34 3.81
CA GLU A 26 -1.85 15.60 3.63
C GLU A 26 -2.18 16.31 2.32
N ALA A 27 -2.93 15.66 1.43
CA ALA A 27 -3.39 16.28 0.21
C ALA A 27 -4.43 17.37 0.52
N ASP A 28 -4.21 18.58 -0.03
CA ASP A 28 -5.21 19.66 0.02
C ASP A 28 -6.54 19.24 -0.64
N GLU A 29 -6.46 18.43 -1.69
CA GLU A 29 -7.60 17.85 -2.39
C GLU A 29 -7.48 16.32 -2.39
N PRO A 30 -8.14 15.62 -1.45
CA PRO A 30 -8.06 14.16 -1.38
C PRO A 30 -8.73 13.54 -2.61
N ILE A 31 -7.99 12.68 -3.30
CA ILE A 31 -8.47 11.87 -4.42
C ILE A 31 -8.55 10.41 -3.99
N ALA A 32 -9.47 9.64 -4.59
CA ALA A 32 -9.58 8.21 -4.33
C ALA A 32 -8.34 7.48 -4.85
N LEU A 33 -7.54 6.94 -3.92
CA LEU A 33 -6.41 6.08 -4.21
C LEU A 33 -6.79 4.66 -3.81
N VAL A 34 -6.41 3.68 -4.61
CA VAL A 34 -6.64 2.26 -4.33
C VAL A 34 -5.32 1.59 -4.02
N VAL A 35 -5.28 0.81 -2.95
CA VAL A 35 -4.14 0.00 -2.58
C VAL A 35 -3.99 -1.12 -3.60
N VAL A 36 -2.90 -1.07 -4.38
CA VAL A 36 -2.64 -2.05 -5.44
C VAL A 36 -1.59 -3.07 -5.06
N ASN A 37 -0.66 -2.70 -4.18
CA ASN A 37 0.39 -3.59 -3.72
C ASN A 37 0.91 -3.17 -2.35
N ILE A 38 1.30 -4.16 -1.55
CA ILE A 38 1.96 -3.95 -0.25
C ILE A 38 3.24 -4.79 -0.30
N PRO A 39 4.39 -4.19 -0.59
CA PRO A 39 5.64 -4.92 -0.75
C PRO A 39 6.14 -5.53 0.58
N GLY A 40 5.61 -5.10 1.72
CA GLY A 40 6.11 -5.51 3.05
C GLY A 40 7.53 -5.00 3.29
N LEU A 41 7.81 -3.77 2.85
CA LEU A 41 9.09 -3.08 2.99
C LEU A 41 8.90 -1.86 3.89
N GLU A 42 9.98 -1.49 4.59
CA GLU A 42 10.08 -0.30 5.42
C GLU A 42 10.41 0.95 4.57
N LEU A 43 10.11 2.16 5.05
CA LEU A 43 10.32 3.39 4.27
C LEU A 43 11.78 3.60 3.83
N ASP A 44 12.77 3.16 4.62
CA ASP A 44 14.18 3.28 4.26
C ASP A 44 14.66 2.22 3.25
N GLU A 45 13.89 1.14 3.05
CA GLU A 45 14.20 0.12 2.06
C GLU A 45 13.79 0.52 0.63
N TRP A 46 12.84 1.45 0.50
CA TRP A 46 12.38 1.91 -0.81
C TRP A 46 13.19 3.09 -1.32
N GLU A 47 14.13 2.78 -2.22
CA GLU A 47 15.01 3.75 -2.87
C GLU A 47 14.42 4.23 -4.21
N PHE A 48 14.43 5.55 -4.43
CA PHE A 48 14.09 6.18 -5.71
C PHE A 48 15.33 6.31 -6.61
N GLU A 49 15.12 6.54 -7.91
CA GLU A 49 16.23 6.67 -8.88
C GLU A 49 17.22 7.82 -8.57
N ASP A 50 16.83 8.81 -7.78
CA ASP A 50 17.71 9.91 -7.32
C ASP A 50 18.66 9.48 -6.18
N GLY A 51 18.45 8.28 -5.60
CA GLY A 51 19.19 7.75 -4.45
C GLY A 51 18.64 8.17 -3.09
N GLU A 52 17.53 8.91 -3.06
CA GLU A 52 16.75 9.17 -1.84
C GLU A 52 15.80 8.01 -1.55
N THR A 53 15.56 7.72 -0.27
CA THR A 53 14.54 6.73 0.16
C THR A 53 13.17 7.37 0.34
N LEU A 54 12.13 6.57 0.56
CA LEU A 54 10.83 7.11 0.97
C LEU A 54 10.93 7.77 2.34
N ALA A 55 11.69 7.21 3.27
CA ALA A 55 11.98 7.83 4.56
C ALA A 55 12.57 9.24 4.41
N ASP A 56 13.52 9.44 3.48
CA ASP A 56 14.11 10.75 3.19
C ASP A 56 13.08 11.77 2.67
N LYS A 57 12.14 11.32 1.83
CA LYS A 57 11.07 12.18 1.28
C LYS A 57 9.97 12.45 2.29
N THR A 58 9.75 11.55 3.24
CA THR A 58 8.72 11.66 4.27
C THR A 58 9.31 11.60 5.70
N PRO A 59 10.22 12.52 6.07
CA PRO A 59 11.02 12.43 7.30
C PRO A 59 10.23 12.67 8.60
N LYS A 60 8.91 12.80 8.49
CA LYS A 60 7.99 12.98 9.62
C LYS A 60 7.36 11.66 10.08
N TYR A 61 7.41 10.63 9.25
CA TYR A 61 7.00 9.27 9.60
C TYR A 61 8.24 8.46 10.01
N PRO A 62 8.07 7.41 10.83
CA PRO A 62 9.19 6.56 11.23
C PRO A 62 9.78 5.85 10.01
N ASP A 63 11.07 5.57 10.06
CA ASP A 63 11.78 4.90 8.95
C ASP A 63 11.29 3.45 8.76
N ASP A 64 10.90 2.81 9.87
CA ASP A 64 10.32 1.47 10.02
C ASP A 64 8.83 1.40 9.61
N ASP A 65 8.23 2.51 9.13
CA ASP A 65 6.83 2.50 8.70
C ASP A 65 6.63 1.64 7.44
N GLU A 66 5.49 0.98 7.35
CA GLU A 66 5.18 0.11 6.22
C GLU A 66 4.87 0.91 4.95
N ILE A 67 5.41 0.46 3.83
CA ILE A 67 5.14 1.05 2.53
C ILE A 67 3.86 0.48 1.94
N ILE A 68 2.94 1.38 1.58
CA ILE A 68 1.73 1.06 0.84
C ILE A 68 1.82 1.65 -0.56
N VAL A 69 1.67 0.80 -1.58
CA VAL A 69 1.67 1.25 -2.98
C VAL A 69 0.24 1.43 -3.46
N VAL A 70 -0.05 2.65 -3.89
CA VAL A 70 -1.38 3.06 -4.31
C VAL A 70 -1.37 3.64 -5.72
N THR A 71 -2.52 3.66 -6.36
CA THR A 71 -2.74 4.32 -7.64
C THR A 71 -4.08 5.07 -7.62
N PRO A 72 -4.28 6.13 -8.41
CA PRO A 72 -5.59 6.76 -8.54
C PRO A 72 -6.63 5.78 -9.08
N LEU A 73 -7.76 5.67 -8.38
CA LEU A 73 -8.84 4.74 -8.73
C LEU A 73 -9.34 4.92 -10.18
N ASP A 74 -9.59 6.17 -10.60
CA ASP A 74 -9.99 6.50 -11.97
C ASP A 74 -9.00 5.98 -13.03
N VAL A 75 -7.70 5.98 -12.71
CA VAL A 75 -6.67 5.49 -13.64
C VAL A 75 -6.65 3.97 -13.63
N LEU A 76 -6.73 3.34 -12.46
CA LEU A 76 -6.79 1.88 -12.36
C LEU A 76 -8.00 1.32 -13.11
N GLU A 77 -9.18 1.93 -12.98
CA GLU A 77 -10.39 1.48 -13.67
C GLU A 77 -10.28 1.60 -15.21
N GLN A 78 -9.52 2.57 -15.70
CA GLN A 78 -9.29 2.74 -17.14
C GLN A 78 -8.38 1.65 -17.71
N HIS A 79 -7.37 1.22 -16.97
CA HIS A 79 -6.41 0.19 -17.41
C HIS A 79 -6.91 -1.23 -17.07
N ILE A 80 -7.35 -1.43 -15.83
CA ILE A 80 -7.80 -2.71 -15.28
C ILE A 80 -9.25 -2.56 -14.77
N PRO A 81 -10.27 -2.53 -15.66
CA PRO A 81 -11.67 -2.30 -15.27
C PRO A 81 -12.29 -3.40 -14.39
N ARG A 82 -11.58 -4.52 -14.15
CA ARG A 82 -11.97 -5.63 -13.27
C ARG A 82 -11.00 -5.84 -12.12
N TRP A 83 -10.35 -4.78 -11.66
CA TRP A 83 -9.44 -4.86 -10.52
C TRP A 83 -10.16 -5.38 -9.26
N GLY A 84 -11.41 -4.96 -9.01
CA GLY A 84 -12.23 -5.43 -7.89
C GLY A 84 -12.70 -6.89 -7.97
N ASP A 85 -12.51 -7.58 -9.11
CA ASP A 85 -12.73 -9.03 -9.21
C ASP A 85 -11.48 -9.83 -8.82
N ARG A 86 -10.32 -9.17 -8.61
CA ARG A 86 -9.06 -9.85 -8.30
C ARG A 86 -8.99 -10.20 -6.82
N GLU A 87 -8.59 -11.43 -6.54
CA GLU A 87 -8.37 -11.94 -5.17
C GLU A 87 -6.93 -11.66 -4.67
N ALA A 88 -6.09 -11.02 -5.49
CA ALA A 88 -4.68 -10.80 -5.19
C ALA A 88 -4.22 -9.41 -5.67
N ALA A 89 -3.23 -8.88 -4.95
CA ALA A 89 -2.53 -7.65 -5.27
C ALA A 89 -1.98 -7.64 -6.71
N ILE A 90 -1.88 -6.45 -7.28
CA ILE A 90 -1.29 -6.26 -8.61
C ILE A 90 0.22 -6.13 -8.42
N PRO A 91 1.04 -7.04 -8.96
CA PRO A 91 2.48 -6.96 -8.82
C PRO A 91 3.00 -5.67 -9.46
N LEU A 92 4.04 -5.07 -8.87
CA LEU A 92 4.63 -3.82 -9.37
C LEU A 92 5.08 -3.93 -10.83
N GLU A 93 5.55 -5.11 -11.24
CA GLU A 93 5.92 -5.39 -12.64
C GLU A 93 4.73 -5.19 -13.59
N GLU A 94 3.53 -5.66 -13.23
CA GLU A 94 2.31 -5.49 -14.04
C GLU A 94 1.89 -4.01 -14.10
N LEU A 95 2.04 -3.25 -13.01
CA LEU A 95 1.77 -1.80 -13.03
C LEU A 95 2.71 -1.07 -13.99
N VAL A 96 4.00 -1.45 -14.01
CA VAL A 96 4.99 -0.88 -14.93
C VAL A 96 4.68 -1.28 -16.38
N GLU A 97 4.34 -2.55 -16.64
CA GLU A 97 4.01 -3.06 -17.97
C GLU A 97 2.76 -2.39 -18.56
N GLU A 98 1.74 -2.17 -17.75
CA GLU A 98 0.49 -1.53 -18.15
C GLU A 98 0.56 0.01 -18.14
N GLU A 99 1.74 0.58 -17.86
CA GLU A 99 2.01 2.02 -17.74
C GLU A 99 1.07 2.72 -16.73
N ILE A 100 0.68 2.01 -15.67
CA ILE A 100 -0.20 2.51 -14.62
C ILE A 100 0.64 3.34 -13.64
N PRO A 101 0.32 4.62 -13.42
CA PRO A 101 1.03 5.44 -12.46
C PRO A 101 0.72 4.95 -11.03
N PHE A 102 1.76 4.57 -10.30
CA PHE A 102 1.67 4.21 -8.88
C PHE A 102 2.61 5.08 -8.05
N ALA A 103 2.29 5.21 -6.77
CA ALA A 103 3.10 5.95 -5.82
C ALA A 103 3.16 5.18 -4.49
N PRO A 104 4.37 5.04 -3.91
CA PRO A 104 4.52 4.49 -2.57
C PRO A 104 4.26 5.58 -1.53
N PHE A 105 3.53 5.23 -0.47
CA PHE A 105 3.24 6.11 0.66
C PHE A 105 3.49 5.37 1.98
N PRO A 106 3.86 6.12 3.04
CA PRO A 106 3.83 5.60 4.40
C PRO A 106 2.41 5.20 4.79
N SER A 107 2.23 4.07 5.46
CA SER A 107 0.93 3.59 5.93
C SER A 107 0.24 4.65 6.80
N LEU A 108 1.00 5.31 7.68
CA LEU A 108 0.50 6.36 8.57
C LEU A 108 0.07 7.65 7.84
N GLN A 109 0.48 7.85 6.59
CA GLN A 109 0.05 8.98 5.77
C GLN A 109 -1.35 8.76 5.16
N LEU A 110 -1.73 7.49 5.02
CA LEU A 110 -2.94 7.10 4.33
C LEU A 110 -4.10 6.95 5.32
N VAL A 111 -5.27 7.41 4.88
CA VAL A 111 -6.52 7.22 5.62
C VAL A 111 -7.43 6.36 4.78
N ARG A 112 -7.71 5.15 5.27
CA ARG A 112 -8.71 4.25 4.68
C ARG A 112 -10.09 4.86 4.79
N VAL A 113 -10.77 4.97 3.66
CA VAL A 113 -12.12 5.53 3.53
C VAL A 113 -13.15 4.50 3.13
N GLU A 114 -12.74 3.46 2.40
CA GLU A 114 -13.58 2.33 2.04
C GLU A 114 -12.78 1.03 2.20
N ASP A 115 -13.42 0.02 2.77
CA ASP A 115 -12.84 -1.30 2.94
C ASP A 115 -12.70 -2.02 1.58
N SER A 116 -11.63 -2.78 1.44
CA SER A 116 -11.40 -3.66 0.31
C SER A 116 -12.57 -4.62 0.09
N HIS A 117 -12.82 -4.95 -1.18
CA HIS A 117 -13.73 -6.04 -1.58
C HIS A 117 -13.32 -7.42 -1.04
N LEU A 118 -12.12 -7.55 -0.46
CA LEU A 118 -11.63 -8.77 0.19
C LEU A 118 -11.92 -8.83 1.70
N ARG A 119 -12.33 -7.72 2.33
CA ARG A 119 -12.81 -7.70 3.72
C ARG A 119 -14.32 -7.99 3.71
N ASP A 120 -14.72 -9.27 3.86
CA ASP A 120 -16.13 -9.71 4.01
C ASP A 120 -16.64 -9.59 5.45
#